data_AF-A0A7C1ZWR6-F1
#
_entry.id   AF-A0A7C1ZWR6-F1
#
_cell.length_a   1.000
_cell.length_b   1.000
_cell.length_c   1.000
_cell.angle_alpha   90.00
_cell.angle_beta   90.00
_cell.angle_gamma   90.00
#
_symmetry.space_group_name_H-M   'P 1'
#
loop_
_entity.id
_entity.type
_entity.pdbx_description
1 polymer ?
#
loop_
_entity_poly.entity_id
_entity_poly.type
_entity_poly.pdbx_seq_one_letter_code
_entity_poly.pdbx_strand_id
1 'polypeptide(L)'
;MGFSRYFISSPFAWLFFSALFLGAAASRATQFRLFRARASSDPERARSWKWIIFSLLFSLALIAFLGALFVPGPETIGDIRLLYFFPACFVFFFLAFRFKKSVGIVFFLLLLLTLVVLVIFLQALTAFTGETEIARVRVIDLEEPGRMTLEIISNTMDPVIVEMEGTYFAPVVRVVIFDDYYVFMGARTWYHFDGVSSFAIEKKDGKSAFRQQDTDYYFEDQNGNNLALTDVVWSFYERYETWIPGVRSVQVEMDLKKARPLYTYSIRIQNDGGVQIVPQ
;
A
#
# COMPACT_ATOMS: atom_id res chain seq x y z
N MET A 1 10.25 -0.21 17.60
CA MET A 1 9.27 -0.32 18.70
C MET A 1 8.56 1.03 18.94
N GLY A 2 7.73 1.50 18.00
CA GLY A 2 7.01 2.79 18.09
C GLY A 2 5.49 2.70 17.86
N PHE A 3 4.96 1.55 17.45
CA PHE A 3 3.56 1.38 17.04
C PHE A 3 2.53 1.55 18.15
N SER A 4 2.88 1.28 19.42
CA SER A 4 1.88 1.33 20.51
C SER A 4 1.44 2.76 20.85
N ARG A 5 2.30 3.77 20.68
CA ARG A 5 1.96 5.15 21.04
C ARG A 5 0.98 5.80 20.06
N TYR A 6 1.09 5.48 18.77
CA TYR A 6 0.24 6.08 17.73
C TYR A 6 -1.17 5.47 17.64
N PHE A 7 -1.33 4.17 17.93
CA PHE A 7 -2.66 3.56 17.96
C PHE A 7 -3.47 4.07 19.17
N ILE A 8 -2.79 4.30 20.30
CA ILE A 8 -3.39 4.83 21.53
C ILE A 8 -3.74 6.32 21.37
N SER A 9 -3.04 7.08 20.53
CA SER A 9 -3.34 8.51 20.32
C SER A 9 -4.51 8.78 19.35
N SER A 10 -5.03 7.76 18.65
CA SER A 10 -6.10 7.95 17.66
C SER A 10 -7.50 7.94 18.31
N PRO A 11 -8.37 8.94 18.05
CA PRO A 11 -9.75 8.97 18.55
C PRO A 11 -10.58 7.78 18.04
N PHE A 12 -10.31 7.34 16.81
CA PHE A 12 -11.03 6.25 16.16
C PHE A 12 -10.86 4.92 16.87
N ALA A 13 -9.66 4.62 17.39
CA ALA A 13 -9.40 3.39 18.12
C ALA A 13 -10.26 3.31 19.40
N TRP A 14 -10.30 4.40 20.17
CA TRP A 14 -11.10 4.48 21.38
C TRP A 14 -12.61 4.45 21.10
N LEU A 15 -13.09 5.16 20.08
CA LEU A 15 -14.48 5.10 19.65
C LEU A 15 -14.87 3.70 19.16
N PHE A 16 -13.98 2.99 18.48
CA PHE A 16 -14.21 1.62 18.05
C PHE A 16 -14.42 0.68 19.26
N PHE A 17 -13.55 0.75 20.27
CA PHE A 17 -13.73 -0.03 21.50
C PHE A 17 -14.99 0.37 22.27
N SER A 18 -15.29 1.67 22.34
CA SER A 18 -16.54 2.16 22.94
C SER A 18 -17.76 1.58 22.22
N ALA A 19 -17.78 1.61 20.88
CA ALA A 19 -18.87 1.09 20.07
C ALA A 19 -19.01 -0.43 20.19
N LEU A 20 -17.90 -1.16 20.29
CA LEU A 20 -17.86 -2.61 20.53
C LEU A 20 -18.55 -2.96 21.86
N PHE A 21 -18.13 -2.32 22.96
CA PHE A 21 -18.67 -2.62 24.29
C PHE A 21 -20.11 -2.13 24.44
N LEU A 22 -20.45 -0.97 23.87
CA LEU A 22 -21.81 -0.45 23.88
C LEU A 22 -22.76 -1.33 23.05
N GLY A 23 -22.32 -1.79 21.88
CA GLY A 23 -23.07 -2.72 21.03
C GLY A 23 -23.30 -4.06 21.73
N ALA A 24 -22.29 -4.57 22.44
CA ALA A 24 -22.41 -5.78 23.26
C ALA A 24 -23.39 -5.60 24.43
N ALA A 25 -23.33 -4.47 25.14
CA ALA A 25 -24.24 -4.13 26.23
C ALA A 25 -25.69 -4.00 25.74
N ALA A 26 -25.91 -3.24 24.66
CA ALA A 26 -27.24 -3.06 24.06
C ALA A 26 -27.84 -4.39 23.55
N SER A 27 -27.02 -5.25 22.95
CA SER A 27 -27.46 -6.59 22.52
C SER A 27 -27.89 -7.45 23.71
N ARG A 28 -27.19 -7.36 24.85
CA ARG A 28 -27.58 -8.07 26.08
C ARG A 28 -28.86 -7.51 26.69
N ALA A 29 -29.01 -6.19 26.76
CA ALA A 29 -30.22 -5.55 27.28
C ALA A 29 -31.48 -6.01 26.51
N THR A 30 -31.39 -6.03 25.18
CA THR A 30 -32.51 -6.36 24.26
C THR A 30 -32.80 -7.87 24.12
N GLN A 31 -31.93 -8.75 24.61
CA GLN A 31 -32.20 -10.20 24.65
C GLN A 31 -33.19 -10.55 25.78
N PHE A 32 -34.48 -10.42 25.47
CA PHE A 32 -35.57 -10.84 26.36
C PHE A 32 -35.98 -12.32 26.16
N ARG A 33 -35.93 -12.84 24.94
CA ARG A 33 -36.49 -14.17 24.59
C ARG A 33 -35.56 -15.36 24.88
N LEU A 34 -34.25 -15.22 24.63
CA LEU A 34 -33.24 -16.26 24.91
C LEU A 34 -33.07 -16.55 26.41
N PHE A 35 -33.38 -15.55 27.24
CA PHE A 35 -33.33 -15.62 28.68
C PHE A 35 -34.43 -16.55 29.25
N ARG A 36 -35.63 -16.52 28.65
CA ARG A 36 -36.79 -17.32 29.07
C ARG A 36 -36.61 -18.82 28.80
N ALA A 37 -35.83 -19.18 27.77
CA ALA A 37 -35.58 -20.58 27.38
C ALA A 37 -34.43 -21.25 28.17
N ARG A 38 -33.54 -20.47 28.80
CA ARG A 38 -32.37 -20.99 29.54
C ARG A 38 -32.51 -20.89 31.07
N ALA A 39 -33.54 -20.21 31.55
CA ALA A 39 -33.80 -19.95 32.97
C ALA A 39 -34.69 -21.04 33.62
N SER A 40 -34.46 -22.32 33.31
CA SER A 40 -35.28 -23.41 33.86
C SER A 40 -34.90 -23.83 35.27
N SER A 41 -33.71 -23.45 35.78
CA SER A 41 -33.25 -23.84 37.12
C SER A 41 -33.21 -22.69 38.15
N ASP A 42 -32.85 -21.47 37.75
CA ASP A 42 -32.82 -20.28 38.64
C ASP A 42 -33.03 -18.96 37.87
N PRO A 43 -34.26 -18.43 37.81
CA PRO A 43 -34.57 -17.22 37.04
C PRO A 43 -33.98 -15.95 37.66
N GLU A 44 -33.84 -15.88 38.99
CA GLU A 44 -33.32 -14.72 39.69
C GLU A 44 -31.80 -14.56 39.53
N ARG A 45 -31.06 -15.67 39.64
CA ARG A 45 -29.61 -15.69 39.43
C ARG A 45 -29.27 -15.36 37.98
N ALA A 46 -30.02 -15.88 37.02
CA ALA A 46 -29.80 -15.50 35.62
C ALA A 46 -30.06 -13.99 35.41
N ARG A 47 -31.05 -13.40 36.11
CA ARG A 47 -31.47 -12.01 35.87
C ARG A 47 -30.42 -11.05 36.42
N SER A 48 -29.94 -11.32 37.63
CA SER A 48 -28.82 -10.58 38.23
C SER A 48 -27.57 -10.65 37.34
N TRP A 49 -27.19 -11.85 36.87
CA TRP A 49 -26.04 -12.01 35.96
C TRP A 49 -26.17 -11.23 34.65
N LYS A 50 -27.36 -11.17 34.06
CA LYS A 50 -27.61 -10.35 32.85
C LYS A 50 -27.29 -8.88 33.11
N TRP A 51 -27.75 -8.34 34.24
CA TRP A 51 -27.55 -6.93 34.58
C TRP A 51 -26.13 -6.62 35.04
N ILE A 52 -25.46 -7.55 35.73
CA ILE A 52 -24.04 -7.43 36.09
C ILE A 52 -23.17 -7.35 34.83
N ILE A 53 -23.36 -8.26 33.87
CA ILE A 53 -22.60 -8.25 32.61
C ILE A 53 -22.92 -6.99 31.79
N PHE A 54 -24.18 -6.56 31.74
CA PHE A 54 -24.56 -5.31 31.09
C PHE A 54 -23.85 -4.11 31.71
N SER A 55 -23.89 -3.99 33.04
CA SER A 55 -23.26 -2.88 33.78
C SER A 55 -21.75 -2.86 33.59
N LEU A 56 -21.11 -4.03 33.60
CA LEU A 56 -19.68 -4.16 33.34
C LEU A 56 -19.33 -3.69 31.91
N LEU A 57 -20.03 -4.20 30.88
CA LEU A 57 -19.78 -3.80 29.50
C LEU A 57 -20.06 -2.31 29.27
N PHE A 58 -21.11 -1.77 29.90
CA PHE A 58 -21.44 -0.36 29.80
C PHE A 58 -20.37 0.53 30.48
N SER A 59 -19.86 0.14 31.64
CA SER A 59 -18.74 0.86 32.29
C SER A 59 -17.48 0.86 31.42
N LEU A 60 -17.19 -0.26 30.76
CA LEU A 60 -16.04 -0.36 29.85
C LEU A 60 -16.22 0.49 28.58
N ALA A 61 -17.44 0.57 28.07
CA ALA A 61 -17.79 1.48 26.98
C ALA A 61 -17.61 2.95 27.39
N LEU A 62 -18.06 3.33 28.59
CA LEU A 62 -17.87 4.68 29.11
C LEU A 62 -16.40 5.05 29.28
N ILE A 63 -15.58 4.15 29.82
CA ILE A 63 -14.13 4.38 29.95
C ILE A 63 -13.49 4.57 28.58
N ALA A 64 -13.84 3.73 27.59
CA ALA A 64 -13.32 3.86 26.24
C ALA A 64 -13.80 5.15 25.54
N PHE A 65 -15.05 5.57 25.77
CA PHE A 65 -15.60 6.83 25.26
C PHE A 65 -14.87 8.04 25.86
N LEU A 66 -14.61 8.03 27.16
CA LEU A 66 -13.81 9.05 27.83
C LEU A 66 -12.36 9.05 27.28
N GLY A 67 -11.80 7.87 27.02
CA GLY A 67 -10.51 7.74 26.31
C GLY A 67 -10.52 8.43 24.95
N ALA A 68 -11.61 8.29 24.17
CA ALA A 68 -11.75 8.94 22.87
C ALA A 68 -11.84 10.47 22.96
N LEU A 69 -12.37 11.02 24.06
CA LEU A 69 -12.50 12.46 24.26
C LEU A 69 -11.21 13.09 24.81
N PHE A 70 -10.51 12.41 25.72
CA PHE A 70 -9.41 13.01 26.47
C PHE A 70 -8.01 12.68 25.92
N VAL A 71 -7.82 11.53 25.28
CA VAL A 71 -6.50 11.11 24.77
C VAL A 71 -6.08 11.85 23.48
N PRO A 72 -6.96 12.08 22.50
CA PRO A 72 -6.59 12.68 21.21
C PRO A 72 -6.53 14.22 21.20
N GLY A 73 -6.92 14.88 22.29
CA GLY A 73 -6.97 16.34 22.40
C GLY A 73 -8.19 17.00 21.71
N PRO A 74 -8.52 18.26 22.09
CA PRO A 74 -9.77 18.93 21.71
C PRO A 74 -9.91 19.25 20.21
N GLU A 75 -8.82 19.29 19.45
CA GLU A 75 -8.81 19.65 18.03
C GLU A 75 -9.41 18.55 17.13
N THR A 76 -9.40 17.30 17.57
CA THR A 76 -9.91 16.15 16.78
C THR A 76 -11.37 15.80 17.06
N ILE A 77 -11.98 16.36 18.12
CA ILE A 77 -13.35 16.06 18.56
C ILE A 77 -14.41 16.61 17.58
N GLY A 78 -14.06 17.64 16.80
CA GLY A 78 -14.94 18.26 15.81
C GLY A 78 -15.02 17.56 14.45
N ASP A 79 -14.28 16.46 14.24
CA ASP A 79 -14.29 15.76 12.96
C ASP A 79 -15.64 15.03 12.75
N ILE A 80 -16.39 15.46 11.73
CA ILE A 80 -17.68 14.87 11.35
C ILE A 80 -17.58 13.37 11.02
N ARG A 81 -16.40 12.88 10.65
CA ARG A 81 -16.14 11.46 10.40
C ARG A 81 -16.37 10.62 11.66
N LEU A 82 -16.07 11.14 12.84
CA LEU A 82 -16.28 10.45 14.12
C LEU A 82 -17.78 10.25 14.40
N LEU A 83 -18.60 11.22 14.00
CA LEU A 83 -20.06 11.17 14.14
C LEU A 83 -20.70 10.06 13.29
N TYR A 84 -20.16 9.76 12.11
CA TYR A 84 -20.65 8.65 11.29
C TYR A 84 -20.00 7.31 11.67
N PHE A 85 -18.73 7.33 12.04
CA PHE A 85 -17.97 6.15 12.40
C PHE A 85 -18.53 5.43 13.63
N PHE A 86 -18.79 6.18 14.72
CA PHE A 86 -19.31 5.59 15.95
C PHE A 86 -20.67 4.87 15.79
N PRO A 87 -21.73 5.48 15.24
CA PRO A 87 -23.01 4.80 15.06
C PRO A 87 -22.92 3.64 14.06
N ALA A 88 -22.10 3.76 13.01
CA ALA A 88 -21.86 2.66 12.08
C ALA A 88 -21.26 1.45 12.81
N CYS A 89 -20.20 1.65 13.59
CA CYS A 89 -19.58 0.60 14.42
C CYS A 89 -20.55 0.07 15.48
N PHE A 90 -21.34 0.93 16.13
CA PHE A 90 -22.31 0.52 17.15
C PHE A 90 -23.39 -0.38 16.57
N VAL A 91 -24.03 0.05 15.46
CA VAL A 91 -25.06 -0.75 14.76
C VAL A 91 -24.47 -2.07 14.31
N PHE A 92 -23.25 -2.02 13.74
CA PHE A 92 -22.53 -3.20 13.30
C PHE A 92 -22.32 -4.21 14.43
N PHE A 93 -21.73 -3.80 15.56
CA PHE A 93 -21.47 -4.70 16.69
C PHE A 93 -22.77 -5.15 17.36
N PHE A 94 -23.75 -4.27 17.49
CA PHE A 94 -25.07 -4.62 18.01
C PHE A 94 -25.69 -5.77 17.21
N LEU A 95 -25.71 -5.66 15.87
CA LEU A 95 -26.25 -6.69 14.98
C LEU A 95 -25.43 -7.99 15.04
N ALA A 96 -24.10 -7.89 15.04
CA ALA A 96 -23.19 -9.04 15.15
C ALA A 96 -23.45 -9.84 16.44
N PHE A 97 -23.58 -9.16 17.59
CA PHE A 97 -23.89 -9.83 18.86
C PHE A 97 -25.35 -10.30 18.96
N ARG A 98 -26.28 -9.61 18.29
CA ARG A 98 -27.72 -9.90 18.35
C ARG A 98 -28.13 -11.10 17.50
N PHE A 99 -27.47 -11.33 16.36
CA PHE A 99 -27.82 -12.36 15.38
C PHE A 99 -26.66 -13.35 15.17
N LYS A 100 -26.22 -13.99 16.26
CA LYS A 100 -25.08 -14.93 16.28
C LYS A 100 -25.14 -16.05 15.24
N LYS A 101 -26.33 -16.47 14.79
CA LYS A 101 -26.51 -17.56 13.82
C LYS A 101 -26.56 -17.10 12.35
N SER A 102 -27.05 -15.89 12.05
CA SER A 102 -27.20 -15.44 10.65
C SER A 102 -26.14 -14.40 10.31
N VAL A 103 -26.05 -13.32 11.08
CA VAL A 103 -25.06 -12.26 10.87
C VAL A 103 -23.67 -12.73 11.33
N GLY A 104 -23.60 -13.58 12.37
CA GLY A 104 -22.32 -14.14 12.82
C GLY A 104 -21.62 -15.00 11.78
N ILE A 105 -22.37 -15.82 11.01
CA ILE A 105 -21.80 -16.66 9.95
C ILE A 105 -21.37 -15.80 8.76
N VAL A 106 -22.21 -14.85 8.32
CA VAL A 106 -21.85 -13.91 7.24
C VAL A 106 -20.61 -13.09 7.63
N PHE A 107 -20.53 -12.65 8.89
CA PHE A 107 -19.35 -11.93 9.39
C PHE A 107 -18.11 -12.81 9.46
N PHE A 108 -18.23 -14.05 9.93
CA PHE A 108 -17.11 -14.99 9.94
C PHE A 108 -16.61 -15.26 8.51
N LEU A 109 -17.52 -15.42 7.55
CA LEU A 109 -17.17 -15.56 6.13
C LEU A 109 -16.49 -14.32 5.56
N LEU A 110 -17.00 -13.12 5.85
CA LEU A 110 -16.37 -11.88 5.43
C LEU A 110 -14.98 -11.71 6.04
N LEU A 111 -14.83 -11.97 7.34
CA LEU A 111 -13.53 -11.89 8.02
C LEU A 111 -12.54 -12.92 7.48
N LEU A 112 -12.99 -14.15 7.24
CA LEU A 112 -12.18 -15.19 6.60
C LEU A 112 -11.76 -14.77 5.19
N LEU A 113 -12.69 -14.22 4.39
CA LEU A 113 -12.40 -13.72 3.05
C LEU A 113 -11.40 -12.58 3.09
N THR A 114 -11.58 -11.59 3.98
CA THR A 114 -10.63 -10.50 4.19
C THR A 114 -9.26 -11.03 4.60
N LEU A 115 -9.21 -12.04 5.48
CA LEU A 115 -7.95 -12.65 5.91
C LEU A 115 -7.28 -13.43 4.77
N VAL A 116 -8.04 -14.15 3.95
CA VAL A 116 -7.54 -14.84 2.76
C VAL A 116 -7.02 -13.83 1.74
N VAL A 117 -7.76 -12.76 1.45
CA VAL A 117 -7.32 -11.66 0.58
C VAL A 117 -6.04 -11.02 1.13
N LEU A 118 -5.98 -10.77 2.44
CA LEU A 118 -4.80 -10.22 3.10
C LEU A 118 -3.61 -11.18 2.98
N VAL A 119 -3.80 -12.49 3.18
CA VAL A 119 -2.73 -13.49 3.04
C VAL A 119 -2.27 -13.61 1.59
N ILE A 120 -3.19 -13.64 0.61
CA ILE A 120 -2.84 -13.68 -0.82
C ILE A 120 -2.10 -12.40 -1.21
N PHE A 121 -2.55 -11.24 -0.72
CA PHE A 121 -1.89 -9.96 -0.91
C PHE A 121 -0.47 -9.96 -0.28
N LEU A 122 -0.33 -10.47 0.94
CA LEU A 122 0.97 -10.61 1.62
C LEU A 122 1.88 -11.66 0.96
N GLN A 123 1.33 -12.69 0.33
CA GLN A 123 2.10 -13.68 -0.44
C GLN A 123 2.53 -13.13 -1.80
N ALA A 124 1.71 -12.29 -2.44
CA ALA A 124 2.11 -11.54 -3.64
C ALA A 124 3.22 -10.51 -3.32
N LEU A 125 3.33 -10.11 -2.05
CA LEU A 125 4.44 -9.33 -1.50
C LEU A 125 5.60 -10.26 -1.08
N THR A 126 6.13 -11.06 -2.01
CA THR A 126 7.48 -11.60 -1.85
C THR A 126 8.44 -10.42 -1.76
N ALA A 127 8.79 -10.06 -0.52
CA ALA A 127 9.61 -8.91 -0.19
C ALA A 127 11.00 -9.04 -0.83
N PHE A 128 11.24 -8.24 -1.87
CA PHE A 128 12.59 -7.99 -2.39
C PHE A 128 13.34 -7.19 -1.35
N THR A 129 14.01 -7.91 -0.44
CA THR A 129 14.86 -7.35 0.61
C THR A 129 16.30 -7.42 0.13
N GLY A 130 16.69 -6.53 -0.79
CA GLY A 130 18.04 -6.46 -1.35
C GLY A 130 18.15 -5.67 -2.65
N GLU A 131 19.39 -5.30 -3.02
CA GLU A 131 19.71 -4.82 -4.37
C GLU A 131 19.23 -5.85 -5.39
N THR A 132 18.23 -5.48 -6.18
CA THR A 132 17.64 -6.39 -7.18
C THR A 132 18.09 -5.95 -8.56
N GLU A 133 18.75 -6.83 -9.30
CA GLU A 133 19.03 -6.64 -10.72
C GLU A 133 17.73 -6.76 -11.50
N ILE A 134 17.30 -5.66 -12.12
CA ILE A 134 16.05 -5.59 -12.89
C ILE A 134 16.26 -5.80 -14.37
N ALA A 135 17.41 -5.36 -14.89
CA ALA A 135 17.77 -5.50 -16.28
C ALA A 135 19.29 -5.43 -16.44
N ARG A 136 19.77 -5.99 -17.55
CA ARG A 136 21.15 -5.93 -18.00
C ARG A 136 21.20 -5.31 -19.38
N VAL A 137 22.06 -4.33 -19.55
CA VAL A 137 22.26 -3.62 -20.82
C VAL A 137 23.67 -3.92 -21.31
N ARG A 138 23.77 -4.58 -22.45
CA ARG A 138 25.04 -4.83 -23.14
C ARG A 138 25.15 -3.90 -24.32
N VAL A 139 26.23 -3.14 -24.38
CA VAL A 139 26.53 -2.27 -25.53
C VAL A 139 27.21 -3.12 -26.59
N ILE A 140 26.50 -3.41 -27.68
CA ILE A 140 27.03 -4.19 -28.81
C ILE A 140 27.99 -3.32 -29.60
N ASP A 141 27.53 -2.15 -30.02
CA ASP A 141 28.29 -1.25 -30.85
C ASP A 141 28.01 0.21 -30.50
N LEU A 142 28.97 1.07 -30.83
CA LEU A 142 28.88 2.52 -30.71
C LEU A 142 29.45 3.13 -31.99
N GLU A 143 28.58 3.38 -32.96
CA GLU A 143 28.94 4.00 -34.23
C GLU A 143 29.16 5.50 -34.05
N GLU A 144 30.22 6.02 -34.64
CA GLU A 144 30.42 7.45 -34.84
C GLU A 144 29.79 7.86 -36.19
N PRO A 145 28.85 8.83 -36.24
CA PRO A 145 28.53 9.82 -35.21
C PRO A 145 27.28 9.47 -34.37
N GLY A 146 27.49 8.97 -33.14
CA GLY A 146 26.52 9.05 -32.06
C GLY A 146 25.33 8.11 -32.16
N ARG A 147 25.52 6.89 -32.66
CA ARG A 147 24.52 5.82 -32.58
C ARG A 147 25.03 4.70 -31.68
N MET A 148 24.17 4.16 -30.83
CA MET A 148 24.49 3.03 -29.97
C MET A 148 23.53 1.89 -30.21
N THR A 149 24.07 0.68 -30.30
CA THR A 149 23.29 -0.55 -30.39
C THR A 149 23.37 -1.26 -29.05
N LEU A 150 22.22 -1.39 -28.39
CA LEU A 150 22.09 -1.94 -27.05
C LEU A 150 21.30 -3.25 -27.09
N GLU A 151 21.78 -4.26 -26.40
CA GLU A 151 21.02 -5.47 -26.06
C GLU A 151 20.53 -5.34 -24.62
N ILE A 152 19.22 -5.32 -24.43
CA ILE A 152 18.58 -5.20 -23.12
C ILE A 152 17.99 -6.56 -22.75
N ILE A 153 18.44 -7.11 -21.63
CA ILE A 153 18.02 -8.40 -21.08
C ILE A 153 17.30 -8.11 -19.77
N SER A 154 16.00 -8.42 -19.70
CA SER A 154 15.21 -8.35 -18.46
C SER A 154 14.95 -9.76 -17.93
N ASN A 155 14.72 -9.90 -16.63
CA ASN A 155 14.33 -11.19 -16.04
C ASN A 155 12.91 -11.62 -16.44
N THR A 156 12.08 -10.66 -16.89
CA THR A 156 10.66 -10.88 -17.19
C THR A 156 10.34 -10.89 -18.68
N MET A 157 11.28 -10.52 -19.55
CA MET A 157 11.04 -10.32 -20.97
C MET A 157 12.19 -10.89 -21.80
N ASP A 158 11.88 -11.25 -23.05
CA ASP A 158 12.88 -11.72 -23.99
C ASP A 158 13.93 -10.62 -24.27
N PRO A 159 15.20 -10.99 -24.53
CA PRO A 159 16.23 -10.03 -24.91
C PRO A 159 15.85 -9.24 -26.15
N VAL A 160 16.02 -7.92 -26.12
CA VAL A 160 15.78 -7.06 -27.28
C VAL A 160 17.01 -6.26 -27.65
N ILE A 161 17.28 -6.16 -28.94
CA ILE A 161 18.32 -5.32 -29.52
C ILE A 161 17.67 -4.04 -30.03
N VAL A 162 18.18 -2.91 -29.57
CA VAL A 162 17.67 -1.57 -29.86
C VAL A 162 18.80 -0.71 -30.38
N GLU A 163 18.55 0.00 -31.47
CA GLU A 163 19.44 1.04 -31.99
C GLU A 163 18.90 2.40 -31.53
N MET A 164 19.75 3.22 -30.91
CA MET A 164 19.35 4.52 -30.37
C MET A 164 20.35 5.61 -30.74
N GLU A 165 19.86 6.82 -30.98
CA GLU A 165 20.72 7.99 -31.20
C GLU A 165 21.18 8.57 -29.86
N GLY A 166 22.50 8.69 -29.66
CA GLY A 166 23.11 9.19 -28.45
C GLY A 166 24.39 8.44 -28.06
N THR A 167 25.05 8.95 -27.02
CA THR A 167 26.22 8.30 -26.41
C THR A 167 26.01 7.95 -24.94
N TYR A 168 24.86 8.35 -24.39
CA TYR A 168 24.42 8.06 -23.04
C TYR A 168 23.07 7.35 -23.11
N PHE A 169 22.87 6.41 -22.21
CA PHE A 169 21.58 5.74 -22.01
C PHE A 169 21.12 5.95 -20.57
N ALA A 170 19.81 5.93 -20.34
CA ALA A 170 19.21 5.92 -19.02
C ALA A 170 18.01 4.96 -18.99
N PRO A 171 17.89 4.08 -17.99
CA PRO A 171 16.67 3.33 -17.76
C PRO A 171 15.56 4.28 -17.32
N VAL A 172 14.36 4.06 -17.84
CA VAL A 172 13.15 4.76 -17.42
C VAL A 172 12.45 3.87 -16.39
N VAL A 173 12.52 4.28 -15.12
CA VAL A 173 11.91 3.52 -14.01
C VAL A 173 10.90 4.41 -13.30
N ARG A 174 9.66 3.96 -13.27
CA ARG A 174 8.58 4.55 -12.47
C ARG A 174 8.65 4.00 -11.06
N VAL A 175 8.72 4.86 -10.05
CA VAL A 175 8.89 4.49 -8.63
C VAL A 175 7.83 5.14 -7.75
N VAL A 176 7.07 4.32 -7.00
CA VAL A 176 6.21 4.78 -5.91
C VAL A 176 6.92 4.50 -4.60
N ILE A 177 7.18 5.54 -3.83
CA ILE A 177 7.79 5.45 -2.50
C ILE A 177 6.66 5.53 -1.47
N PHE A 178 6.62 4.55 -0.57
CA PHE A 178 5.64 4.51 0.51
C PHE A 178 6.22 5.08 1.80
N ASP A 179 5.35 5.59 2.67
CA ASP A 179 5.71 6.05 4.00
C ASP A 179 6.08 4.91 4.96
N ASP A 180 6.95 5.21 5.93
CA ASP A 180 7.45 4.25 6.93
C ASP A 180 6.35 3.61 7.80
N TYR A 181 5.13 4.15 7.85
CA TYR A 181 4.02 3.55 8.61
C TYR A 181 3.26 2.46 7.81
N TYR A 182 3.45 2.40 6.49
CA TYR A 182 2.93 1.34 5.62
C TYR A 182 3.91 0.16 5.44
N VAL A 183 5.03 0.16 6.19
CA VAL A 183 6.08 -0.88 6.24
C VAL A 183 5.55 -2.30 6.58
N PHE A 184 4.28 -2.44 6.96
CA PHE A 184 3.61 -3.75 7.02
C PHE A 184 3.50 -4.46 5.66
N MET A 185 3.73 -3.77 4.53
CA MET A 185 3.73 -4.36 3.18
C MET A 185 5.08 -4.95 2.73
N GLY A 186 6.15 -4.88 3.54
CA GLY A 186 7.45 -5.50 3.21
C GLY A 186 8.23 -4.85 2.05
N ALA A 187 7.60 -4.00 1.24
CA ALA A 187 8.23 -3.18 0.20
C ALA A 187 8.11 -1.70 0.56
N ARG A 188 9.24 -1.00 0.65
CA ARG A 188 9.29 0.47 0.81
C ARG A 188 8.99 1.21 -0.49
N THR A 189 9.23 0.54 -1.61
CA THR A 189 9.12 1.13 -2.93
C THR A 189 8.52 0.12 -3.90
N TRP A 190 7.57 0.57 -4.70
CA TRP A 190 7.10 -0.16 -5.87
C TRP A 190 7.77 0.43 -7.11
N TYR A 191 8.20 -0.42 -8.03
CA TYR A 191 8.89 0.00 -9.25
C TYR A 191 8.29 -0.65 -10.48
N HIS A 192 8.36 0.06 -11.60
CA HIS A 192 8.05 -0.45 -12.93
C HIS A 192 9.14 0.02 -13.90
N PHE A 193 9.77 -0.93 -14.59
CA PHE A 193 10.80 -0.64 -15.59
C PHE A 193 10.12 -0.52 -16.95
N ASP A 194 9.98 0.71 -17.43
CA ASP A 194 9.28 0.99 -18.68
C ASP A 194 10.17 0.66 -19.88
N GLY A 195 11.47 0.95 -19.77
CA GLY A 195 12.38 0.86 -20.91
C GLY A 195 13.67 1.63 -20.76
N VAL A 196 14.28 2.00 -21.89
CA VAL A 196 15.55 2.74 -21.94
C VAL A 196 15.40 3.93 -22.88
N SER A 197 15.95 5.08 -22.49
CA SER A 197 16.02 6.30 -23.29
C SER A 197 17.47 6.71 -23.54
N SER A 198 17.71 7.43 -24.63
CA SER A 198 19.05 7.88 -25.04
C SER A 198 19.23 9.39 -24.92
N PHE A 199 20.46 9.78 -24.60
CA PHE A 199 20.86 11.17 -24.42
C PHE A 199 22.14 11.48 -25.19
N ALA A 200 22.20 12.70 -25.71
CA ALA A 200 23.41 13.29 -26.28
C ALA A 200 23.79 14.56 -25.53
N ILE A 201 25.09 14.88 -25.51
CA ILE A 201 25.58 16.14 -24.96
C ILE A 201 25.49 17.20 -26.05
N GLU A 202 24.64 18.20 -25.84
CA GLU A 202 24.60 19.42 -26.65
C GLU A 202 25.34 20.51 -25.88
N LYS A 203 26.39 21.09 -26.49
CA LYS A 203 27.04 22.27 -25.92
C LYS A 203 26.29 23.51 -26.39
N LYS A 204 25.54 24.14 -25.48
CA LYS A 204 24.83 25.39 -25.73
C LYS A 204 25.35 26.45 -24.76
N ASP A 205 25.76 27.60 -25.28
CA ASP A 205 26.27 28.74 -24.49
C ASP A 205 27.38 28.38 -23.48
N GLY A 206 28.33 27.54 -23.88
CA GLY A 206 29.46 27.12 -23.03
C GLY A 206 29.09 26.17 -21.88
N LYS A 207 27.82 25.75 -21.77
CA LYS A 207 27.34 24.75 -20.82
C LYS A 207 26.99 23.46 -21.56
N SER A 208 27.49 22.33 -21.05
CA SER A 208 27.09 21.01 -21.54
C SER A 208 25.70 20.70 -20.98
N ALA A 209 24.70 20.59 -21.85
CA ALA A 209 23.37 20.14 -21.48
C ALA A 209 23.12 18.75 -22.08
N PHE A 210 22.49 17.86 -21.31
CA PHE A 210 22.02 16.58 -21.83
C PHE A 210 20.69 16.82 -22.52
N ARG A 211 20.61 16.46 -23.79
CA ARG A 211 19.38 16.48 -24.56
C ARG A 211 18.97 15.05 -24.83
N GLN A 212 17.74 14.73 -24.44
CA GLN A 212 17.10 13.48 -24.84
C GLN A 212 16.94 13.50 -26.37
N GLN A 213 17.50 12.50 -27.03
CA GLN A 213 17.45 12.41 -28.50
C GLN A 213 16.30 11.48 -28.89
N ASP A 214 16.29 10.27 -28.32
CA ASP A 214 15.28 9.27 -28.59
C ASP A 214 14.45 8.99 -27.32
N THR A 215 13.20 9.43 -27.37
CA THR A 215 12.05 8.89 -26.65
C THR A 215 11.49 7.84 -27.59
N ASP A 216 11.76 6.54 -27.45
CA ASP A 216 11.03 5.68 -26.52
C ASP A 216 11.28 4.23 -26.92
N TYR A 217 12.32 3.55 -26.40
CA TYR A 217 12.23 2.09 -26.35
C TYR A 217 11.52 1.72 -25.06
N TYR A 218 10.20 1.67 -25.12
CA TYR A 218 9.38 1.01 -24.12
C TYR A 218 9.21 -0.45 -24.51
N PHE A 219 9.32 -1.34 -23.53
CA PHE A 219 8.98 -2.73 -23.79
C PHE A 219 7.49 -2.81 -24.12
N GLU A 220 7.16 -3.31 -25.31
CA GLU A 220 5.80 -3.76 -25.59
C GLU A 220 5.51 -4.98 -24.72
N ASP A 221 4.61 -4.85 -23.73
CA ASP A 221 4.13 -6.01 -22.98
C ASP A 221 3.53 -7.01 -23.98
N GLN A 222 3.99 -8.26 -23.92
CA GLN A 222 3.72 -9.36 -24.87
C GLN A 222 2.22 -9.66 -25.09
N ASN A 223 1.31 -8.97 -24.40
CA ASN A 223 -0.14 -9.13 -24.49
C ASN A 223 -0.93 -7.91 -25.00
N GLY A 224 -0.31 -6.78 -25.35
CA GLY A 224 -0.96 -5.61 -25.97
C GLY A 224 -2.04 -4.89 -25.14
N ASN A 225 -2.39 -5.40 -23.95
CA ASN A 225 -3.53 -4.93 -23.14
C ASN A 225 -3.13 -4.37 -21.77
N ASN A 226 -1.89 -4.62 -21.30
CA ASN A 226 -1.45 -4.28 -19.95
C ASN A 226 -0.82 -2.89 -19.81
N LEU A 227 -0.37 -2.26 -20.90
CA LEU A 227 0.10 -0.87 -20.90
C LEU A 227 -1.03 0.08 -20.50
N ALA A 228 -2.24 -0.13 -21.04
CA ALA A 228 -3.38 0.70 -20.67
C ALA A 228 -3.74 0.59 -19.18
N LEU A 229 -3.70 -0.61 -18.60
CA LEU A 229 -3.95 -0.79 -17.17
C LEU A 229 -2.82 -0.21 -16.30
N THR A 230 -1.57 -0.41 -16.69
CA THR A 230 -0.41 0.09 -15.94
C THR A 230 -0.31 1.60 -16.00
N ASP A 231 -0.56 2.21 -17.16
CA ASP A 231 -0.61 3.68 -17.31
C ASP A 231 -1.83 4.30 -16.62
N VAL A 232 -2.98 3.63 -16.62
CA VAL A 232 -4.16 4.10 -15.87
C VAL A 232 -3.90 4.04 -14.37
N VAL A 233 -3.30 2.95 -13.88
CA VAL A 233 -2.92 2.84 -12.47
C VAL A 233 -1.86 3.90 -12.15
N TRP A 234 -0.86 4.07 -12.99
CA TRP A 234 0.21 5.03 -12.76
C TRP A 234 -0.30 6.48 -12.75
N SER A 235 -1.09 6.86 -13.74
CA SER A 235 -1.71 8.20 -13.80
C SER A 235 -2.67 8.46 -12.63
N PHE A 236 -3.28 7.41 -12.07
CA PHE A 236 -4.03 7.51 -10.82
C PHE A 236 -3.10 7.84 -9.64
N TYR A 237 -1.97 7.15 -9.51
CA TYR A 237 -0.98 7.43 -8.46
C TYR A 237 -0.37 8.83 -8.61
N GLU A 238 0.03 9.24 -9.82
CA GLU A 238 0.56 10.59 -10.07
C GLU A 238 -0.47 11.69 -9.75
N ARG A 239 -1.73 11.49 -10.13
CA ARG A 239 -2.79 12.48 -9.89
C ARG A 239 -3.18 12.60 -8.42
N TYR A 240 -3.18 11.48 -7.70
CA TYR A 240 -3.69 11.39 -6.34
C TYR A 240 -2.61 11.07 -5.30
N GLU A 241 -1.34 11.33 -5.61
CA GLU A 241 -0.18 11.10 -4.73
C GLU A 241 -0.41 11.62 -3.31
N THR A 242 -1.00 12.81 -3.18
CA THR A 242 -1.28 13.44 -1.87
C THR A 242 -2.51 12.89 -1.14
N TRP A 243 -3.36 12.14 -1.84
CA TRP A 243 -4.63 11.62 -1.32
C TRP A 243 -4.56 10.13 -0.95
N ILE A 244 -3.69 9.37 -1.60
CA ILE A 244 -3.55 7.94 -1.35
C ILE A 244 -2.82 7.74 -0.03
N PRO A 245 -3.47 7.18 1.01
CA PRO A 245 -2.84 6.99 2.29
C PRO A 245 -1.63 6.05 2.15
N GLY A 246 -0.47 6.48 2.65
CA GLY A 246 0.75 5.69 2.61
C GLY A 246 1.67 5.94 1.44
N VAL A 247 1.24 6.66 0.41
CA VAL A 247 2.13 7.09 -0.68
C VAL A 247 2.85 8.36 -0.24
N ARG A 248 4.18 8.30 -0.23
CA ARG A 248 5.04 9.43 0.08
C ARG A 248 5.37 10.22 -1.16
N SER A 249 5.80 9.51 -2.21
CA SER A 249 6.03 10.13 -3.50
C SER A 249 5.84 9.19 -4.69
N VAL A 250 5.52 9.76 -5.84
CA VAL A 250 5.44 9.09 -7.13
C VAL A 250 6.37 9.82 -8.09
N GLN A 251 7.39 9.14 -8.59
CA GLN A 251 8.41 9.79 -9.42
C GLN A 251 8.91 8.87 -10.53
N VAL A 252 9.49 9.48 -11.57
CA VAL A 252 10.21 8.78 -12.63
C VAL A 252 11.71 9.01 -12.41
N GLU A 253 12.46 7.93 -12.27
CA GLU A 253 13.91 7.95 -12.13
C GLU A 253 14.58 7.59 -13.45
N MET A 254 15.55 8.43 -13.85
CA MET A 254 16.39 8.24 -15.02
C MET A 254 17.85 8.56 -14.64
N ASP A 255 18.64 7.52 -14.34
CA ASP A 255 20.08 7.68 -14.07
C ASP A 255 20.86 7.55 -15.38
N LEU A 256 21.73 8.52 -15.70
CA LEU A 256 22.43 8.56 -16.99
C LEU A 256 23.78 7.84 -16.93
N LYS A 257 24.05 6.97 -17.89
CA LYS A 257 25.36 6.34 -18.07
C LYS A 257 25.90 6.51 -19.48
N LYS A 258 27.19 6.85 -19.59
CA LYS A 258 27.89 6.86 -20.87
C LYS A 258 28.06 5.43 -21.37
N ALA A 259 27.56 5.15 -22.57
CA ALA A 259 27.77 3.87 -23.23
C ALA A 259 29.26 3.70 -23.56
N ARG A 260 29.77 2.47 -23.39
CA ARG A 260 31.13 2.08 -23.81
C ARG A 260 31.00 0.80 -24.63
N PRO A 261 31.61 0.71 -25.81
CA PRO A 261 31.46 -0.45 -26.67
C PRO A 261 31.94 -1.71 -25.96
N LEU A 262 31.19 -2.81 -26.14
CA LEU A 262 31.46 -4.14 -25.57
C LEU A 262 31.39 -4.23 -24.04
N TYR A 263 30.88 -3.20 -23.34
CA TYR A 263 30.63 -3.26 -21.90
C TYR A 263 29.23 -3.76 -21.58
N THR A 264 29.12 -4.41 -20.42
CA THR A 264 27.85 -4.85 -19.85
C THR A 264 27.56 -4.04 -18.58
N TYR A 265 26.33 -3.54 -18.46
CA TYR A 265 25.86 -2.80 -17.31
C TYR A 265 24.69 -3.53 -16.66
N SER A 266 24.69 -3.61 -15.34
CA SER A 266 23.61 -4.12 -14.52
C SER A 266 22.81 -2.93 -13.98
N ILE A 267 21.50 -2.92 -14.24
CA ILE A 267 20.57 -1.95 -13.67
C ILE A 267 20.01 -2.58 -12.40
N ARG A 268 20.26 -1.92 -11.27
CA ARG A 268 19.85 -2.39 -9.95
C ARG A 268 18.96 -1.37 -9.26
N ILE A 269 18.00 -1.86 -8.49
CA ILE A 269 17.17 -1.03 -7.61
C ILE A 269 17.71 -1.15 -6.18
N GLN A 270 17.95 -0.01 -5.55
CA GLN A 270 18.34 0.08 -4.16
C GLN A 270 17.12 0.12 -3.24
N ASN A 271 17.29 -0.29 -1.98
CA ASN A 271 16.21 -0.38 -0.98
C ASN A 271 15.46 0.94 -0.70
N ASP A 272 16.07 2.08 -1.05
CA ASP A 272 15.50 3.41 -0.81
C ASP A 272 14.85 4.01 -2.07
N GLY A 273 14.69 3.20 -3.13
CA GLY A 273 14.03 3.59 -4.38
C GLY A 273 14.98 3.99 -5.51
N GLY A 274 16.25 4.24 -5.20
CA GLY A 274 17.25 4.68 -6.17
C GLY A 274 17.59 3.63 -7.22
N VAL A 275 17.58 4.02 -8.49
CA VAL A 275 18.12 3.23 -9.60
C VAL A 275 19.63 3.44 -9.73
N GLN A 276 20.39 2.36 -9.87
CA GLN A 276 21.84 2.41 -10.04
C GLN A 276 22.31 1.59 -11.24
N ILE A 277 23.21 2.17 -12.04
CA ILE A 277 23.84 1.49 -13.19
C ILE A 277 25.29 1.12 -12.86
N VAL A 278 25.53 -0.17 -12.67
CA VAL A 278 26.82 -0.75 -12.26
C VAL A 278 27.46 -1.49 -13.44
N PRO A 279 28.70 -1.16 -13.85
CA PRO A 279 29.43 -1.95 -14.86
C PRO A 279 29.76 -3.34 -14.30
N GLN A 280 29.59 -4.37 -15.12
CA GLN A 280 30.04 -5.75 -14.84
C GLN A 280 31.37 -6.06 -15.52
#